data_AF-A0A7X7BT11-F1
#
_entry.id   AF-A0A7X7BT11-F1
#
_cell.length_a   1.000
_cell.length_b   1.000
_cell.length_c   1.000
_cell.angle_alpha   90.00
_cell.angle_beta   90.00
_cell.angle_gamma   90.00
#
_symmetry.space_group_name_H-M   'P 1'
#
loop_
_entity.id
_entity.type
_entity.pdbx_description
1 polymer ?
#
loop_
_entity_poly.entity_id
_entity_poly.type
_entity_poly.pdbx_seq_one_letter_code
_entity_poly.pdbx_strand_id
1 'polypeptide(L)'
;MFYAFIIAVATLVVFLIVKPRKELDHTKEKLSYQNNLMSRQLLLSDIRHHTKVNSLEVIELCDDMVASLTSLLDFEESEKKRNYILLEIEKLKAKKRHKESEMSESLKKIDQEIAEIDQEVKRLAPLQGRDSDS
;
A
#
# COMPACT_ATOMS: atom_id res chain seq x y z
N MET A 1 -50.49 -37.07 -17.38
CA MET A 1 -49.72 -36.34 -18.42
C MET A 1 -49.73 -34.84 -18.17
N PHE A 2 -50.89 -34.17 -18.18
CA PHE A 2 -50.99 -32.69 -18.10
C PHE A 2 -50.41 -32.07 -16.81
N TYR A 3 -50.68 -32.64 -15.64
CA TYR A 3 -50.17 -32.11 -14.36
C TYR A 3 -48.64 -32.21 -14.20
N ALA A 4 -48.02 -33.25 -14.76
CA ALA A 4 -46.57 -33.41 -14.73
C ALA A 4 -45.87 -32.36 -15.60
N PHE A 5 -46.50 -31.97 -16.73
CA PHE A 5 -46.01 -30.91 -17.61
C PHE A 5 -46.04 -29.54 -16.92
N ILE A 6 -47.13 -29.22 -16.20
CA ILE A 6 -47.23 -27.96 -15.44
C ILE A 6 -46.15 -27.89 -14.35
N ILE A 7 -45.90 -28.97 -13.62
CA ILE A 7 -44.85 -29.01 -12.60
C ILE A 7 -43.46 -28.83 -13.22
N ALA A 8 -43.18 -29.45 -14.37
CA ALA A 8 -41.90 -29.31 -15.07
C ALA A 8 -41.66 -27.88 -15.60
N VAL A 9 -42.70 -27.21 -16.11
CA VAL A 9 -42.60 -25.81 -16.54
C VAL A 9 -42.38 -24.89 -15.32
N ALA A 10 -43.07 -25.14 -14.21
CA ALA A 10 -42.90 -24.36 -12.99
C ALA A 10 -41.47 -24.50 -12.41
N THR A 11 -40.91 -25.72 -12.35
CA THR A 11 -39.54 -25.92 -11.87
C THR A 11 -38.50 -25.32 -12.81
N LEU A 12 -38.72 -25.37 -14.14
CA LEU A 12 -37.85 -24.72 -15.12
C LEU A 12 -37.84 -23.20 -14.93
N VAL A 13 -39.00 -22.56 -14.74
CA VAL A 13 -39.10 -21.11 -14.50
C VAL A 13 -38.40 -20.70 -13.20
N VAL A 14 -38.59 -21.47 -12.11
CA VAL A 14 -37.89 -21.21 -10.85
C VAL A 14 -36.38 -21.39 -11.00
N PHE A 15 -35.92 -22.43 -11.70
CA PHE A 15 -34.50 -22.67 -11.97
C PHE A 15 -33.87 -21.55 -12.82
N LEU A 16 -34.58 -21.09 -13.85
CA LEU A 16 -34.17 -19.98 -14.72
C LEU A 16 -34.14 -18.62 -14.01
N ILE A 17 -34.87 -18.42 -12.92
CA ILE A 17 -34.86 -17.16 -12.17
C ILE A 17 -33.90 -17.21 -10.97
N VAL A 18 -33.87 -18.33 -10.23
CA VAL A 18 -33.11 -18.45 -8.97
C VAL A 18 -31.63 -18.73 -9.20
N LYS A 19 -31.27 -19.55 -10.19
CA LYS A 19 -29.86 -19.88 -10.49
C LYS A 19 -29.06 -18.65 -10.95
N PRO A 20 -29.50 -17.84 -11.94
CA PRO A 20 -28.73 -16.68 -12.36
C PRO A 20 -28.70 -15.56 -11.33
N ARG A 21 -29.71 -15.44 -10.45
CA ARG A 21 -29.68 -14.43 -9.37
C ARG A 21 -28.57 -14.69 -8.35
N LYS A 22 -28.38 -15.95 -7.91
CA LYS A 22 -27.32 -16.30 -6.95
C LYS A 22 -25.91 -16.13 -7.54
N GLU A 23 -25.72 -16.48 -8.81
CA GLU A 23 -24.45 -16.29 -9.51
C GLU A 23 -24.16 -14.79 -9.72
N LEU A 24 -25.17 -13.99 -10.05
CA LEU A 24 -25.06 -12.54 -10.22
C LEU A 24 -24.75 -11.82 -8.89
N ASP A 25 -25.40 -12.19 -7.80
CA ASP A 25 -25.16 -11.59 -6.48
C ASP A 25 -23.74 -11.91 -5.97
N HIS A 26 -23.29 -13.16 -6.13
CA HIS A 26 -21.89 -13.52 -5.83
C HIS A 26 -20.88 -12.78 -6.71
N THR A 27 -21.21 -12.53 -7.97
CA THR A 27 -20.33 -11.79 -8.89
C THR A 27 -20.24 -10.32 -8.49
N LYS A 28 -21.35 -9.70 -8.08
CA LYS A 28 -21.37 -8.33 -7.55
C LYS A 28 -20.57 -8.18 -6.25
N GLU A 29 -20.71 -9.13 -5.32
CA GLU A 29 -19.93 -9.14 -4.07
C GLU A 29 -18.43 -9.25 -4.35
N LYS A 30 -18.03 -10.17 -5.25
CA LYS A 30 -16.62 -10.33 -5.66
C LYS A 30 -16.08 -9.07 -6.34
N LEU A 31 -16.85 -8.45 -7.24
CA LEU A 31 -16.46 -7.21 -7.92
C LEU A 31 -16.32 -6.04 -6.93
N SER A 32 -17.24 -5.94 -5.96
CA SER A 32 -17.19 -4.96 -4.89
C SER A 32 -15.95 -5.15 -4.00
N TYR A 33 -15.60 -6.39 -3.68
CA TYR A 33 -14.40 -6.72 -2.90
C TYR A 33 -13.11 -6.38 -3.69
N GLN A 34 -13.05 -6.73 -4.97
CA GLN A 34 -11.91 -6.40 -5.83
C GLN A 34 -11.72 -4.88 -5.98
N ASN A 35 -12.80 -4.12 -6.13
CA ASN A 35 -12.75 -2.65 -6.16
C ASN A 35 -12.26 -2.05 -4.83
N ASN A 36 -12.63 -2.65 -3.70
CA ASN A 36 -12.12 -2.24 -2.39
C ASN A 36 -10.60 -2.48 -2.28
N LEU A 37 -10.12 -3.65 -2.70
CA LEU A 37 -8.69 -3.96 -2.74
C LEU A 37 -7.89 -2.97 -3.60
N MET A 38 -8.41 -2.64 -4.80
CA MET A 38 -7.80 -1.63 -5.67
C MET A 38 -7.77 -0.24 -5.04
N SER A 39 -8.84 0.15 -4.35
CA SER A 39 -8.91 1.44 -3.65
C SER A 39 -7.88 1.49 -2.51
N ARG A 40 -7.72 0.39 -1.76
CA ARG A 40 -6.68 0.28 -0.72
C ARG A 40 -5.28 0.33 -1.31
N GLN A 41 -5.04 -0.29 -2.47
CA GLN A 41 -3.76 -0.24 -3.16
C GLN A 41 -3.39 1.19 -3.60
N LEU A 42 -4.35 1.95 -4.14
CA LEU A 42 -4.15 3.36 -4.48
C LEU A 42 -3.76 4.17 -3.24
N LEU A 43 -4.49 4.02 -2.14
CA LEU A 43 -4.20 4.70 -0.88
C LEU A 43 -2.80 4.36 -0.34
N LEU A 44 -2.42 3.08 -0.36
CA LEU A 44 -1.08 2.64 0.08
C LEU A 44 0.02 3.20 -0.82
N SER A 45 -0.21 3.31 -2.13
CA SER A 45 0.72 3.94 -3.07
C SER A 45 0.95 5.43 -2.74
N ASP A 46 -0.12 6.16 -2.41
CA ASP A 46 -0.03 7.56 -2.00
C ASP A 46 0.72 7.71 -0.66
N ILE A 47 0.38 6.88 0.33
CA ILE A 47 1.07 6.85 1.63
C ILE A 47 2.56 6.54 1.45
N ARG A 48 2.91 5.58 0.58
CA ARG A 48 4.29 5.23 0.25
C ARG A 48 5.04 6.42 -0.32
N HIS A 49 4.43 7.14 -1.27
CA HIS A 49 5.01 8.32 -1.88
C HIS A 49 5.28 9.40 -0.83
N HIS A 50 4.28 9.77 -0.03
CA HIS A 50 4.42 10.79 1.02
C HIS A 50 5.43 10.41 2.10
N THR A 51 5.44 9.13 2.53
CA THR A 51 6.41 8.64 3.51
C THR A 51 7.85 8.82 3.01
N LYS A 52 8.08 8.53 1.72
CA LYS A 52 9.39 8.71 1.10
C LYS A 52 9.77 10.19 1.01
N VAL A 53 8.89 11.03 0.46
CA VAL A 53 9.16 12.47 0.28
C VAL A 53 9.46 13.14 1.62
N ASN A 54 8.57 13.02 2.60
CA ASN A 54 8.74 13.66 3.91
C ASN A 54 10.01 13.19 4.64
N SER A 55 10.37 11.91 4.49
CA SER A 55 11.58 11.39 5.14
C SER A 55 12.84 11.89 4.45
N LEU A 56 12.84 12.00 3.11
CA LEU A 56 13.97 12.54 2.35
C LEU A 56 14.20 14.02 2.66
N GLU A 57 13.16 14.84 2.78
CA GLU A 57 13.29 16.26 3.16
C GLU A 57 13.99 16.42 4.52
N VAL A 58 13.64 15.58 5.51
CA VAL A 58 14.29 15.61 6.83
C VAL A 58 15.75 15.14 6.76
N ILE A 59 16.05 14.15 5.92
CA ILE A 59 17.41 13.64 5.71
C ILE A 59 18.28 14.72 5.06
N GLU A 60 17.77 15.38 4.02
CA GLU A 60 18.46 16.46 3.31
C GLU A 60 18.74 17.65 4.24
N LEU A 61 17.76 18.05 5.05
CA LEU A 61 17.96 19.08 6.06
C LEU A 61 19.05 18.71 7.07
N CYS A 62 19.14 17.44 7.48
CA CYS A 62 20.22 16.99 8.35
C CYS A 62 21.59 17.10 7.67
N ASP A 63 21.69 16.77 6.38
CA ASP A 63 22.93 16.91 5.60
C ASP A 63 23.35 18.38 5.45
N ASP A 64 22.40 19.26 5.13
CA ASP A 64 22.64 20.71 5.02
C ASP A 64 23.12 21.32 6.34
N MET A 65 22.50 20.93 7.45
CA MET A 65 22.89 21.37 8.78
C MET A 65 24.28 20.83 9.18
N VAL A 66 24.58 19.57 8.87
CA VAL A 66 25.92 19.00 9.12
C VAL A 66 26.98 19.73 8.30
N ALA A 67 26.72 20.01 7.02
CA ALA A 67 27.64 20.77 6.17
C ALA A 67 27.88 22.19 6.73
N SER A 68 26.82 22.87 7.15
CA SER A 68 26.89 24.22 7.74
C SER A 68 27.69 24.22 9.04
N LEU A 69 27.44 23.28 9.95
CA LEU A 69 28.19 23.15 11.20
C LEU A 69 29.66 22.76 10.97
N THR A 70 29.91 21.91 9.98
CA THR A 70 31.29 21.52 9.62
C THR A 70 32.07 22.72 9.11
N SER A 71 31.46 23.56 8.27
CA SER A 71 32.10 24.81 7.84
C SER A 71 32.39 25.76 8.99
N LEU A 72 31.54 25.81 10.02
CA LEU A 72 31.79 26.64 11.21
C LEU A 72 32.98 26.13 12.05
N LEU A 73 33.28 24.82 12.03
CA LEU A 73 34.42 24.26 12.77
C LEU A 73 35.76 24.82 12.29
N ASP A 74 35.89 25.12 10.99
CA ASP A 74 37.13 25.61 10.39
C ASP A 74 37.55 27.00 10.92
N PHE A 75 36.59 27.74 11.49
CA PHE A 75 36.79 29.10 12.01
C PHE A 75 36.68 29.19 13.54
N GLU A 76 36.35 28.10 14.24
CA GLU A 76 36.09 28.12 15.68
C GLU A 76 37.37 27.85 16.50
N GLU A 77 37.91 28.91 17.08
CA GLU A 77 39.12 28.87 17.91
C GLU A 77 38.86 28.34 19.32
N SER A 78 37.63 28.47 19.84
CA SER A 78 37.30 28.00 21.18
C SER A 78 37.10 26.49 21.22
N GLU A 79 37.97 25.78 21.93
CA GLU A 79 37.88 24.32 22.12
C GLU A 79 36.52 23.89 22.68
N LYS A 80 35.97 24.65 23.64
CA LYS A 80 34.65 24.35 24.21
C LYS A 80 33.54 24.43 23.17
N LYS A 81 33.56 25.45 22.31
CA LYS A 81 32.56 25.61 21.24
C LYS A 81 32.76 24.59 20.12
N ARG A 82 34.01 24.30 19.75
CA ARG A 82 34.35 23.24 18.80
C ARG A 82 33.81 21.88 19.25
N ASN A 83 34.02 21.51 20.51
CA ASN A 83 33.48 20.27 21.08
C ASN A 83 31.95 20.24 21.09
N TYR A 84 31.30 21.38 21.35
CA TYR A 84 29.85 21.50 21.26
C TYR A 84 29.35 21.30 19.82
N ILE A 85 29.97 21.94 18.83
CA ILE A 85 29.61 21.80 17.42
C ILE A 85 29.79 20.34 16.95
N LEU A 86 30.90 19.69 17.32
CA LEU A 86 31.13 18.28 17.02
C LEU A 86 30.05 17.37 17.62
N LEU A 87 29.62 17.64 18.85
CA LEU A 87 28.53 16.90 19.48
C LEU A 87 27.20 17.08 18.73
N GLU A 88 26.87 18.29 18.31
CA GLU A 88 25.65 18.55 17.52
C GLU A 88 25.70 17.89 16.14
N ILE A 89 26.86 17.87 15.48
CA ILE A 89 27.06 17.11 14.23
C ILE A 89 26.78 15.62 14.44
N GLU A 90 27.31 15.02 15.51
CA GLU A 90 27.06 13.60 15.79
C GLU A 90 25.59 13.31 16.11
N LYS A 91 24.90 14.23 16.80
CA LYS A 91 23.43 14.14 17.01
C LYS A 91 22.66 14.21 15.70
N LEU A 92 23.01 15.12 14.79
CA LEU A 92 22.36 15.24 13.48
C LEU A 92 22.59 13.99 12.62
N LYS A 93 23.82 13.46 12.58
CA LYS A 93 24.12 12.19 11.90
C LYS A 93 23.33 11.02 12.49
N ALA A 94 23.22 10.94 13.82
CA ALA A 94 22.42 9.92 14.48
C ALA A 94 20.93 10.05 14.12
N LYS A 95 20.38 11.28 14.12
CA LYS A 95 19.01 11.57 13.72
C LYS A 95 18.75 11.20 12.26
N LYS A 96 19.67 11.51 11.35
CA LYS A 96 19.61 11.11 9.94
C LYS A 96 19.54 9.58 9.81
N ARG A 97 20.48 8.84 10.41
CA ARG A 97 20.50 7.37 10.37
C ARG A 97 19.21 6.75 10.92
N HIS A 98 18.69 7.32 12.00
CA HIS A 98 17.41 6.89 12.56
C HIS A 98 16.26 7.09 11.56
N LYS A 99 16.18 8.27 10.93
CA LYS A 99 15.14 8.58 9.93
C LYS A 99 15.25 7.70 8.68
N GLU A 100 16.46 7.42 8.21
CA GLU A 100 16.72 6.48 7.12
C GLU A 100 16.20 5.07 7.46
N SER A 101 16.46 4.61 8.68
CA SER A 101 15.97 3.32 9.16
C SER A 101 14.44 3.28 9.27
N GLU A 102 13.82 4.30 9.87
CA GLU A 102 12.36 4.42 9.96
C GLU A 102 11.69 4.43 8.58
N MET A 103 12.24 5.22 7.65
CA MET A 103 11.74 5.30 6.28
C MET A 103 11.83 3.93 5.60
N SER A 104 12.98 3.27 5.69
CA SER A 104 13.21 1.95 5.10
C SER A 104 12.24 0.90 5.64
N GLU A 105 12.02 0.87 6.96
CA GLU A 105 11.09 -0.07 7.58
C GLU A 105 9.63 0.22 7.18
N SER A 106 9.24 1.49 7.16
CA SER A 106 7.88 1.89 6.78
C SER A 106 7.59 1.57 5.32
N LEU A 107 8.53 1.85 4.41
CA LEU A 107 8.39 1.52 3.00
C LEU A 107 8.33 0.00 2.78
N LYS A 108 9.14 -0.79 3.49
CA LYS A 108 9.08 -2.27 3.43
C LYS A 108 7.70 -2.80 3.84
N LYS A 109 7.12 -2.27 4.92
CA LYS A 109 5.78 -2.66 5.38
C LYS A 109 4.72 -2.35 4.31
N ILE A 110 4.77 -1.16 3.73
CA ILE A 110 3.82 -0.75 2.68
C ILE A 110 4.01 -1.58 1.41
N ASP A 111 5.25 -1.81 0.98
CA ASP A 111 5.57 -2.63 -0.20
C ASP A 111 5.08 -4.09 0.00
N GLN A 112 5.20 -4.62 1.23
CA GLN A 112 4.65 -5.93 1.58
C GLN A 112 3.12 -5.96 1.47
N GLU A 113 2.42 -4.96 2.03
CA GLU A 113 0.94 -4.89 1.94
C GLU A 113 0.47 -4.77 0.48
N ILE A 114 1.16 -3.98 -0.34
CA ILE A 114 0.86 -3.88 -1.78
C ILE A 114 1.05 -5.24 -2.46
N ALA A 115 2.14 -5.96 -2.15
CA ALA A 115 2.39 -7.27 -2.71
C ALA A 115 1.34 -8.32 -2.29
N GLU A 116 0.85 -8.25 -1.04
CA GLU A 116 -0.24 -9.10 -0.55
C GLU A 116 -1.55 -8.81 -1.29
N ILE A 117 -1.88 -7.53 -1.51
CA ILE A 117 -3.04 -7.12 -2.30
C ILE A 117 -2.91 -7.60 -3.76
N ASP A 118 -1.74 -7.45 -4.39
CA ASP A 118 -1.50 -7.92 -5.75
C ASP A 118 -1.69 -9.43 -5.88
N GLN A 119 -1.25 -10.21 -4.89
CA GLN A 119 -1.48 -11.65 -4.86
C GLN A 119 -2.97 -11.97 -4.73
N GLU A 120 -3.70 -11.25 -3.87
CA GLU A 120 -5.12 -11.48 -3.66
C GLU A 120 -5.94 -11.10 -4.90
N VAL A 121 -5.63 -9.98 -5.56
CA VAL A 121 -6.23 -9.60 -6.85
C VAL A 121 -5.97 -10.66 -7.92
N LYS A 122 -4.73 -11.16 -8.02
CA LYS A 122 -4.38 -12.24 -8.97
C LYS A 122 -5.12 -13.54 -8.69
N ARG A 123 -5.43 -13.86 -7.44
CA ARG A 123 -6.27 -15.03 -7.07
C ARG A 123 -7.73 -14.85 -7.50
N LEU A 124 -8.24 -13.62 -7.47
CA LEU A 124 -9.61 -13.32 -7.89
C LEU A 124 -9.77 -13.25 -9.42
N ALA A 125 -8.72 -12.89 -10.16
CA ALA A 125 -8.71 -12.78 -11.63
C ALA A 125 -9.11 -14.07 -12.41
N PRO A 126 -8.65 -15.30 -12.08
CA PRO A 126 -9.01 -16.51 -12.83
C PRO A 126 -10.49 -16.95 -12.72
N LEU A 127 -11.32 -16.24 -11.95
CA LEU A 127 -12.75 -16.53 -11.83
C LEU A 127 -13.65 -15.72 -12.78
N GLN A 128 -13.09 -14.76 -13.54
CA GLN A 128 -13.83 -13.98 -14.54
C GLN A 128 -13.78 -14.58 -15.96
N GLY A 129 -12.97 -15.61 -16.19
CA GLY A 129 -12.71 -16.17 -17.54
C GLY A 129 -13.34 -17.53 -17.85
N ARG A 130 -14.22 -18.07 -17.00
CA ARG A 130 -14.81 -19.42 -17.22
C ARG A 130 -16.25 -19.45 -17.73
N ASP A 131 -16.93 -18.31 -17.81
CA ASP A 131 -18.31 -18.24 -18.32
C ASP A 131 -18.40 -17.76 -19.78
N SER A 132 -17.27 -17.64 -20.48
CA SER A 132 -17.23 -17.11 -21.86
C SER A 132 -16.89 -18.13 -22.95
N ASP A 133 -16.59 -19.38 -22.60
CA ASP A 133 -16.40 -20.46 -23.59
C ASP A 133 -17.60 -21.42 -23.53
N SER A 134 -18.62 -21.12 -24.33
CA SER A 134 -19.68 -22.04 -24.78
C SER A 134 -19.81 -21.97 -26.29
#